data_AF-A0A523RSJ3-F1
#
_entry.id   AF-A0A523RSJ3-F1
#
_cell.length_a   1.000
_cell.length_b   1.000
_cell.length_c   1.000
_cell.angle_alpha   90.00
_cell.angle_beta   90.00
_cell.angle_gamma   90.00
#
_symmetry.space_group_name_H-M   'P 1'
#
loop_
_entity.id
_entity.type
_entity.pdbx_description
1 polymer ?
#
loop_
_entity_poly.entity_id
_entity_poly.type
_entity_poly.pdbx_seq_one_letter_code
_entity_poly.pdbx_strand_id
1 'polypeptide(L)'
;MVGGAGIGLKKRLLQHQINHYLARLAKTQNEEEFYSEFDIVLRGLYRFAGPNKSAIESVRKAFQSKHPLADLSRSLLQERISKVTRERLAKNFFCDWVMEAKKREKLEEESFKAPWFFVISPTNACNL
;
A
#
# COMPACT_ATOMS: atom_id res chain seq x y z
N MET A 1 -22.86 -16.21 -15.63
CA MET A 1 -22.41 -16.32 -14.21
C MET A 1 -20.94 -16.72 -14.13
N VAL A 2 -20.04 -15.91 -14.71
CA VAL A 2 -18.58 -16.12 -14.67
C VAL A 2 -17.98 -14.82 -14.17
N GLY A 3 -17.83 -14.65 -12.85
CA GLY A 3 -17.37 -13.37 -12.29
C GLY A 3 -16.84 -13.45 -10.86
N GLY A 4 -17.46 -14.27 -10.00
CA GLY A 4 -17.08 -14.36 -8.59
C GLY A 4 -15.72 -15.03 -8.33
N ALA A 5 -15.41 -16.12 -9.05
CA ALA A 5 -14.20 -16.91 -8.80
C ALA A 5 -12.89 -16.14 -9.15
N GLY A 6 -12.89 -15.39 -10.26
CA GLY A 6 -11.74 -14.59 -10.69
C GLY A 6 -11.45 -13.40 -9.76
N ILE A 7 -12.50 -12.76 -9.24
CA ILE A 7 -12.37 -11.65 -8.29
C ILE A 7 -11.81 -12.15 -6.95
N GLY A 8 -12.28 -13.31 -6.48
CA GLY A 8 -11.77 -13.94 -5.26
C GLY A 8 -10.27 -14.29 -5.35
N LEU A 9 -9.83 -14.81 -6.48
CA LEU A 9 -8.41 -15.13 -6.70
C LEU A 9 -7.54 -13.87 -6.73
N LYS A 10 -7.96 -12.83 -7.47
CA LYS A 10 -7.24 -11.54 -7.52
C LYS A 10 -7.11 -10.92 -6.14
N LYS A 11 -8.18 -10.93 -5.33
CA LYS A 11 -8.16 -10.40 -3.96
C LYS A 11 -7.17 -11.14 -3.07
N ARG A 12 -7.09 -12.48 -3.16
CA ARG A 12 -6.11 -13.28 -2.40
C ARG A 12 -4.68 -12.99 -2.80
N LEU A 13 -4.39 -12.88 -4.10
CA LEU A 13 -3.05 -12.54 -4.59
C LEU A 13 -2.62 -11.15 -4.14
N LEU A 14 -3.51 -10.17 -4.26
CA LEU A 14 -3.27 -8.81 -3.79
C LEU A 14 -3.00 -8.78 -2.27
N GLN A 15 -3.83 -9.47 -1.49
CA GLN A 15 -3.63 -9.57 -0.03
C GLN A 15 -2.29 -10.20 0.32
N HIS A 16 -1.90 -11.27 -0.38
CA HIS A 16 -0.62 -11.92 -0.17
C HIS A 16 0.55 -10.97 -0.45
N GLN A 17 0.50 -10.24 -1.56
CA GLN A 17 1.54 -9.29 -1.94
C GLN A 17 1.65 -8.12 -0.95
N ILE A 18 0.52 -7.57 -0.50
CA ILE A 18 0.51 -6.51 0.52
C ILE A 18 1.08 -7.03 1.84
N ASN A 19 0.64 -8.21 2.29
CA ASN A 19 1.17 -8.83 3.50
C ASN A 19 2.68 -9.08 3.41
N HIS A 20 3.18 -9.50 2.24
CA HIS A 20 4.59 -9.69 2.01
C HIS A 20 5.37 -8.38 2.22
N TYR A 21 4.92 -7.26 1.65
CA TYR A 21 5.58 -5.97 1.83
C TYR A 21 5.49 -5.45 3.26
N LEU A 22 4.31 -5.51 3.88
CA LEU A 22 4.14 -5.08 5.28
C LEU A 22 5.00 -5.91 6.24
N ALA A 23 5.13 -7.22 5.99
CA ALA A 23 5.96 -8.09 6.81
C ALA A 23 7.47 -7.81 6.63
N ARG A 24 7.90 -7.48 5.41
CA ARG A 24 9.29 -7.05 5.15
C ARG A 24 9.62 -5.76 5.89
N LEU A 25 8.79 -4.73 5.73
CA LEU A 25 8.95 -3.44 6.41
C LEU A 25 8.89 -3.56 7.93
N ALA A 26 8.04 -4.43 8.47
CA ALA A 26 7.93 -4.61 9.92
C ALA A 26 9.11 -5.36 10.56
N LYS A 27 9.97 -6.02 9.76
CA LYS A 27 11.11 -6.79 10.25
C LYS A 27 12.41 -5.99 10.30
N THR A 28 12.45 -4.82 9.68
CA THR A 28 13.62 -3.96 9.72
C THR A 28 13.88 -3.47 11.15
N GLN A 29 15.14 -3.30 11.51
CA GLN A 29 15.58 -3.08 12.89
C GLN A 29 15.73 -1.61 13.25
N ASN A 30 15.91 -0.75 12.25
CA ASN A 30 16.12 0.67 12.44
C ASN A 30 15.51 1.50 11.30
N GLU A 31 15.60 2.81 11.45
CA GLU A 31 15.07 3.79 10.51
C GLU A 31 15.69 3.65 9.11
N GLU A 32 17.02 3.53 9.03
CA GLU A 32 17.75 3.46 7.77
C GLU A 32 17.37 2.19 6.98
N GLU A 33 17.31 1.05 7.65
CA GLU A 33 16.90 -0.22 7.06
C GLU A 33 15.44 -0.16 6.59
N PHE A 34 14.54 0.47 7.37
CA PHE A 34 13.16 0.68 6.98
C PHE A 34 13.06 1.50 5.68
N TYR A 35 13.74 2.64 5.59
CA TYR A 35 13.69 3.49 4.41
C TYR A 35 14.35 2.86 3.19
N SER A 36 15.45 2.12 3.37
CA SER A 36 16.10 1.35 2.31
C SER A 36 15.17 0.27 1.75
N GLU A 37 14.56 -0.51 2.63
CA GLU A 37 13.63 -1.57 2.24
C GLU A 37 12.36 -1.01 1.58
N PHE A 38 11.89 0.13 2.06
CA PHE A 38 10.78 0.86 1.46
C PHE A 38 11.10 1.34 0.04
N ASP A 39 12.30 1.87 -0.22
CA ASP A 39 12.70 2.26 -1.58
C ASP A 39 12.80 1.04 -2.52
N ILE A 40 13.26 -0.12 -2.02
CA ILE A 40 13.25 -1.38 -2.78
C ILE A 40 11.82 -1.76 -3.19
N VAL A 41 10.87 -1.70 -2.24
CA VAL A 41 9.45 -1.96 -2.52
C VAL A 41 8.92 -0.97 -3.57
N LEU A 42 9.15 0.34 -3.38
CA LEU A 42 8.70 1.36 -4.32
C LEU A 42 9.31 1.19 -5.71
N ARG A 43 10.59 0.83 -5.83
CA ARG A 43 11.23 0.55 -7.13
C ARG A 43 10.58 -0.62 -7.83
N GLY A 44 10.24 -1.69 -7.09
CA GLY A 44 9.51 -2.82 -7.63
C GLY A 44 8.15 -2.40 -8.20
N LEU A 45 7.40 -1.61 -7.43
CA LEU A 45 6.09 -1.10 -7.82
C LEU A 45 6.17 -0.08 -8.98
N TYR A 46 7.24 0.73 -9.03
CA TYR A 46 7.48 1.73 -10.08
C TYR A 46 7.55 1.12 -11.48
N ARG A 47 8.08 -0.10 -11.60
CA ARG A 47 8.15 -0.83 -12.88
C ARG A 47 6.78 -1.10 -13.49
N PHE A 48 5.74 -1.20 -12.66
CA PHE A 48 4.37 -1.55 -13.07
C PHE A 48 3.40 -0.37 -12.97
N ALA A 49 3.90 0.82 -12.64
CA ALA A 49 3.06 1.94 -12.25
C ALA A 49 2.25 2.59 -13.38
N GLY A 50 2.69 2.45 -14.64
CA GLY A 50 2.03 3.07 -15.79
C GLY A 50 1.79 4.57 -15.57
N PRO A 51 0.52 5.06 -15.63
CA PRO A 51 0.20 6.47 -15.40
C PRO A 51 0.44 6.93 -13.94
N ASN A 52 0.55 6.00 -12.99
CA ASN A 52 0.70 6.32 -11.56
C ASN A 52 2.15 6.61 -11.13
N LYS A 53 3.12 6.69 -12.07
CA LYS A 53 4.53 6.95 -11.75
C LYS A 53 4.74 8.22 -10.92
N SER A 54 4.02 9.30 -11.23
CA SER A 54 4.08 10.56 -10.49
C SER A 54 3.64 10.41 -9.04
N ALA A 55 2.63 9.59 -8.76
CA ALA A 55 2.20 9.29 -7.40
C ALA A 55 3.30 8.55 -6.62
N ILE A 56 3.96 7.58 -7.25
CA ILE A 56 5.09 6.86 -6.62
C ILE A 56 6.25 7.79 -6.33
N GLU A 57 6.57 8.70 -7.24
CA GLU A 57 7.63 9.69 -7.03
C GLU A 57 7.29 10.64 -5.88
N SER A 58 6.04 11.10 -5.77
CA SER A 58 5.59 11.91 -4.63
C SER A 58 5.72 11.18 -3.31
N VAL A 59 5.36 9.89 -3.26
CA VAL A 59 5.57 9.05 -2.08
C VAL A 59 7.06 8.91 -1.78
N ARG A 60 7.88 8.60 -2.78
CA ARG A 60 9.33 8.48 -2.59
C ARG A 60 9.91 9.77 -2.03
N LYS A 61 9.51 10.94 -2.56
CA LYS A 61 9.94 12.25 -2.07
C LYS A 61 9.52 12.48 -0.61
N ALA A 62 8.27 12.17 -0.25
CA ALA A 62 7.80 12.31 1.13
C ALA A 62 8.58 11.44 2.13
N PHE A 63 8.96 10.23 1.72
CA PHE A 63 9.79 9.34 2.55
C PHE A 63 11.25 9.80 2.60
N GLN A 64 11.82 10.26 1.48
CA GLN A 64 13.17 10.83 1.45
C GLN A 64 13.30 12.12 2.27
N SER A 65 12.24 12.94 2.31
CA SER A 65 12.19 14.16 3.11
C SER A 65 11.84 13.91 4.58
N LYS A 66 11.75 12.64 5.01
CA LYS A 66 11.33 12.23 6.36
C LYS A 66 10.07 12.96 6.83
N HIS A 67 9.06 12.99 5.95
CA HIS A 67 7.80 13.65 6.28
C HIS A 67 7.21 13.03 7.57
N PRO A 68 6.59 13.79 8.49
CA PRO A 68 6.08 13.24 9.76
C PRO A 68 5.15 12.03 9.60
N LEU A 69 4.39 11.98 8.51
CA LEU A 69 3.53 10.84 8.15
C LEU A 69 4.32 9.58 7.76
N ALA A 70 5.51 9.72 7.16
CA ALA A 70 6.39 8.60 6.85
C ALA A 70 6.98 7.99 8.13
N ASP A 71 7.44 8.83 9.07
CA ASP A 71 7.93 8.38 10.38
C ASP A 71 6.82 7.75 11.24
N LEU A 72 5.61 8.31 11.18
CA LEU A 72 4.43 7.71 11.80
C LEU A 72 4.15 6.33 11.19
N SER A 73 4.22 6.20 9.87
CA SER A 73 4.00 4.92 9.18
C SER A 73 5.02 3.85 9.59
N ARG A 74 6.30 4.24 9.72
CA ARG A 74 7.37 3.38 10.24
C ARG A 74 7.07 2.92 11.66
N SER A 75 6.82 3.88 12.57
CA SER A 75 6.54 3.61 13.98
C SER A 75 5.31 2.72 14.15
N LEU A 76 4.27 2.96 13.36
CA LEU A 76 3.08 2.11 13.34
C LEU A 76 3.45 0.68 12.98
N LEU A 77 4.10 0.47 11.84
CA LEU A 77 4.41 -0.85 11.28
C LEU A 77 5.39 -1.67 12.13
N GLN A 78 6.44 -1.04 12.65
CA GLN A 78 7.47 -1.71 13.45
C GLN A 78 7.05 -1.92 14.90
N GLU A 79 6.44 -0.90 15.54
CA GLU A 79 6.36 -0.86 17.01
C GLU A 79 4.93 -0.90 17.56
N ARG A 80 3.93 -0.41 16.83
CA ARG A 80 2.59 -0.17 17.42
C ARG A 80 1.53 -1.18 17.01
N ILE A 81 1.70 -1.89 15.90
CA ILE A 81 0.69 -2.84 15.43
C ILE A 81 1.21 -4.27 15.37
N SER A 82 0.40 -5.19 15.91
CA SER A 82 0.70 -6.63 15.89
C SER A 82 0.68 -7.20 14.47
N LYS A 83 1.27 -8.39 14.29
CA LYS A 83 1.17 -9.14 13.03
C LYS A 83 -0.29 -9.33 12.59
N VAL A 84 -1.17 -9.72 13.51
CA VAL A 84 -2.60 -9.93 13.23
C VAL A 84 -3.26 -8.63 12.78
N THR A 85 -2.91 -7.51 13.40
CA THR A 85 -3.41 -6.18 13.01
C THR A 85 -2.93 -5.81 11.61
N ARG A 86 -1.66 -6.08 11.25
CA ARG A 86 -1.13 -5.86 9.89
C ARG A 86 -1.87 -6.68 8.83
N GLU A 87 -2.12 -7.95 9.12
CA GLU A 87 -2.84 -8.84 8.20
C GLU A 87 -4.30 -8.41 8.01
N ARG A 88 -4.95 -7.93 9.08
CA ARG A 88 -6.29 -7.35 9.00
C ARG A 88 -6.31 -6.04 8.23
N LEU A 89 -5.29 -5.20 8.39
CA LEU A 89 -5.12 -3.95 7.63
C LEU A 89 -4.99 -4.25 6.12
N ALA A 90 -4.18 -5.25 5.76
CA ALA A 90 -4.07 -5.73 4.39
C ALA A 90 -5.41 -6.18 3.82
N LYS A 91 -6.13 -7.03 4.55
CA LYS A 91 -7.40 -7.60 4.09
C LYS A 91 -8.52 -6.57 3.98
N ASN A 92 -8.75 -5.81 5.04
CA ASN A 92 -9.98 -5.02 5.21
C ASN A 92 -9.83 -3.57 4.77
N PHE A 93 -8.61 -3.03 4.80
CA PHE A 93 -8.35 -1.66 4.36
C PHE A 93 -7.74 -1.69 2.96
N PHE A 94 -6.55 -2.27 2.77
CA PHE A 94 -5.85 -2.16 1.49
C PHE A 94 -6.50 -2.93 0.34
N CYS A 95 -6.88 -4.20 0.54
CA CYS A 95 -7.53 -4.95 -0.54
C CYS A 95 -8.91 -4.40 -0.88
N ASP A 96 -9.70 -4.04 0.12
CA ASP A 96 -11.02 -3.46 -0.09
C ASP A 96 -10.92 -2.09 -0.77
N TRP A 97 -9.96 -1.26 -0.38
CA TRP A 97 -9.67 0.02 -1.04
C TRP A 97 -9.39 -0.12 -2.53
N VAL A 98 -8.53 -1.08 -2.89
CA VAL A 98 -8.12 -1.30 -4.29
C VAL A 98 -9.26 -1.91 -5.11
N MET A 99 -10.03 -2.82 -4.52
CA MET A 99 -11.00 -3.66 -5.23
C MET A 99 -12.43 -3.10 -5.21
N GLU A 100 -12.80 -2.25 -4.25
CA GLU A 100 -14.18 -1.79 -4.04
C GLU A 100 -14.31 -0.28 -4.31
N ALA A 101 -14.77 0.09 -5.51
CA ALA A 101 -14.91 1.48 -5.95
C ALA A 101 -15.74 2.35 -4.98
N LYS A 102 -16.85 1.82 -4.43
CA LYS A 102 -17.69 2.54 -3.47
C LYS A 102 -16.97 2.87 -2.16
N LYS A 103 -16.09 1.99 -1.68
CA LYS A 103 -15.28 2.28 -0.47
C LYS A 103 -14.22 3.34 -0.76
N ARG A 104 -13.67 3.33 -1.99
CA ARG A 104 -12.75 4.37 -2.45
C ARG A 104 -13.42 5.74 -2.50
N GLU A 105 -14.54 5.84 -3.20
CA GLU A 105 -15.33 7.08 -3.33
C GLU A 105 -15.75 7.62 -1.96
N LYS A 106 -16.27 6.76 -1.07
CA LYS A 106 -16.71 7.17 0.26
C LYS A 106 -15.59 7.79 1.12
N LEU A 107 -14.37 7.25 1.08
CA LEU A 107 -13.28 7.84 1.87
C LEU A 107 -12.73 9.12 1.23
N GLU A 108 -12.78 9.23 -0.10
CA GLU A 108 -12.47 10.48 -0.81
C GLU A 108 -13.45 11.59 -0.40
N GLU A 109 -14.75 11.27 -0.27
CA GLU A 109 -15.80 12.15 0.26
C GLU A 109 -15.55 12.53 1.73
N GLU A 110 -15.12 11.58 2.57
CA GLU A 110 -14.77 11.80 3.98
C GLU A 110 -13.47 12.63 4.18
N SER A 111 -12.94 13.26 3.13
CA SER A 111 -11.67 14.02 3.12
C SER A 111 -10.44 13.18 3.47
N PHE A 112 -10.60 11.86 3.61
CA PHE A 112 -9.52 10.90 3.54
C PHE A 112 -9.10 10.75 2.08
N LYS A 113 -8.37 11.77 1.58
CA LYS A 113 -7.59 11.59 0.35
C LYS A 113 -6.80 10.31 0.51
N ALA A 114 -6.97 9.37 -0.43
CA ALA A 114 -6.25 8.11 -0.47
C ALA A 114 -4.82 8.36 0.02
N PRO A 115 -4.37 7.75 1.14
CA PRO A 115 -3.03 8.05 1.60
C PRO A 115 -2.09 7.72 0.46
N TRP A 116 -1.25 8.69 0.10
CA TRP A 116 -0.48 8.72 -1.15
C TRP A 116 0.30 7.43 -1.39
N PHE A 117 0.63 6.69 -0.32
CA PHE A 117 1.25 5.37 -0.34
C PHE A 117 0.45 4.26 -1.07
N PHE A 118 -0.84 4.45 -1.35
CA PHE A 118 -1.75 3.36 -1.78
C PHE A 118 -2.22 3.41 -3.24
N VAL A 119 -1.72 4.33 -4.07
CA VAL A 119 -2.14 4.50 -5.48
C VAL A 119 -1.48 3.48 -6.43
N ILE A 120 -0.73 2.51 -5.91
CA ILE A 120 -0.11 1.48 -6.75
C ILE A 120 -0.90 0.18 -6.61
N SER A 121 -2.00 0.06 -7.36
CA SER A 121 -2.57 -1.25 -7.62
C SER A 121 -1.62 -2.02 -8.55
N PRO A 122 -1.07 -3.18 -8.15
CA PRO A 122 -0.28 -4.03 -9.05
C PRO A 122 -1.09 -4.61 -10.21
N THR A 123 -2.42 -4.40 -10.21
CA THR A 123 -3.36 -5.07 -11.12
C THR A 123 -4.25 -4.11 -11.92
N ASN A 124 -4.22 -2.80 -11.64
CA ASN A 124 -4.98 -1.81 -12.39
C ASN A 124 -4.04 -0.74 -12.96
N ALA A 125 -3.52 -1.03 -14.15
CA ALA A 125 -3.24 -0.01 -15.15
C ALA A 125 -4.59 0.48 -15.69
N CYS A 126 -5.28 1.37 -14.95
CA CYS A 126 -6.48 2.04 -15.46
C CYS A 126 -6.39 3.54 -15.17
N ASN A 127 -6.24 4.28 -16.28
CA ASN A 127 -6.70 5.63 -16.58
C ASN A 127 -7.05 6.51 -15.39
N LEU A 128 -6.09 7.35 -14.99
CA LEU A 128 -6.38 8.73 -14.57
C LEU A 128 -6.42 9.60 -15.82
#